data_AF-A0A5K1D9V7-F1
#
_entry.id   AF-A0A5K1D9V7-F1
#
_cell.length_a   1.000
_cell.length_b   1.000
_cell.length_c   1.000
_cell.angle_alpha   90.00
_cell.angle_beta   90.00
_cell.angle_gamma   90.00
#
_symmetry.space_group_name_H-M   'P 1'
#
loop_
_entity.id
_entity.type
_entity.pdbx_description
1 polymer ?
#
loop_
_entity_poly.entity_id
_entity_poly.type
_entity_poly.pdbx_seq_one_letter_code
_entity_poly.pdbx_strand_id
1 'polypeptide(L)' 'ETFEFLNILQVHGFPRVMGVLTHLDKFKDVKKLRKTKQQLKHRFWTEIYDGAKLFYLSGLIHG' A
#
# COMPACT_ATOMS: atom_id res chain seq x y z
N GLU A 1 8.52 6.55 -9.56
CA GLU A 1 7.71 5.64 -10.39
C GLU A 1 6.25 5.52 -9.93
N THR A 2 5.93 5.11 -8.70
CA THR A 2 4.52 4.85 -8.30
C THR A 2 3.58 6.05 -8.46
N PHE A 3 4.05 7.26 -8.16
CA PHE A 3 3.26 8.50 -8.27
C PHE A 3 2.92 8.90 -9.71
N GLU A 4 3.87 8.76 -10.63
CA GLU A 4 3.65 9.09 -12.05
C GLU A 4 2.64 8.13 -12.67
N PHE A 5 2.72 6.85 -12.31
CA PHE A 5 1.77 5.85 -12.76
C PHE A 5 0.34 6.15 -12.26
N LEU A 6 0.17 6.55 -11.00
CA LEU A 6 -1.15 6.90 -10.46
C LEU A 6 -1.77 8.13 -11.13
N ASN A 7 -0.97 9.15 -11.42
CA ASN A 7 -1.46 10.34 -12.13
C ASN A 7 -1.94 9.99 -13.55
N ILE A 8 -1.21 9.15 -14.28
CA ILE A 8 -1.63 8.69 -15.62
C ILE A 8 -2.95 7.93 -15.55
N LEU A 9 -3.14 7.07 -14.54
CA LEU A 9 -4.38 6.31 -14.34
C LEU A 9 -5.59 7.20 -14.04
N GLN A 10 -5.42 8.32 -13.32
CA GLN A 10 -6.52 9.25 -13.05
C GLN A 10 -7.05 9.91 -14.34
N VAL A 11 -6.18 10.21 -15.30
CA VAL A 11 -6.55 10.87 -16.56
C VAL A 11 -7.27 9.93 -17.52
N HIS A 12 -7.01 8.62 -17.44
CA HIS A 12 -7.53 7.62 -18.39
C HIS A 12 -8.75 6.80 -17.90
N GLY A 13 -9.33 7.15 -16.75
CA GLY A 13 -10.42 6.38 -16.14
C GLY A 13 -9.86 5.33 -15.20
N PHE A 14 -9.68 5.73 -13.94
CA PHE A 14 -8.96 5.00 -12.91
C PHE A 14 -9.42 3.53 -12.79
N PRO A 15 -8.60 2.53 -13.17
CA PRO A 15 -9.02 1.13 -13.17
C PRO A 15 -9.12 0.59 -11.75
N ARG A 16 -9.61 -0.65 -11.59
CA ARG A 16 -9.58 -1.33 -10.28
C ARG A 16 -8.13 -1.57 -9.86
N VAL A 17 -7.64 -0.76 -8.92
CA VAL A 17 -6.29 -0.87 -8.36
C VAL A 17 -6.29 -1.66 -7.04
N MET A 18 -5.25 -2.46 -6.85
CA MET A 18 -4.94 -3.18 -5.61
C MET A 18 -3.53 -2.83 -5.14
N GLY A 19 -3.40 -2.46 -3.86
CA GLY A 19 -2.12 -2.17 -3.23
C GLY A 19 -1.57 -3.38 -2.47
N VAL A 20 -0.24 -3.52 -2.46
CA VAL A 20 0.46 -4.54 -1.68
C VAL A 20 1.58 -3.89 -0.88
N LEU A 21 1.52 -3.99 0.46
CA LEU A 21 2.58 -3.56 1.37
C LEU A 21 3.44 -4.76 1.76
N THR A 22 4.73 -4.69 1.46
CA THR A 22 5.72 -5.76 1.69
C THR A 22 6.73 -5.36 2.77
N HIS A 23 7.68 -6.25 3.08
CA HIS A 23 8.81 -6.01 4.00
C HIS A 23 8.40 -5.66 5.44
N LEU A 24 7.23 -6.12 5.86
CA LEU A 24 6.68 -5.85 7.19
C LEU A 24 7.44 -6.61 8.30
N ASP A 25 8.13 -7.67 7.91
CA ASP A 25 9.07 -8.48 8.70
C ASP A 25 10.31 -7.70 9.15
N LYS A 26 10.66 -6.58 8.49
CA LYS A 26 11.78 -5.73 8.91
C LYS A 26 11.48 -4.90 10.16
N PHE A 27 10.23 -4.85 10.61
CA PHE A 27 9.85 -4.13 11.82
C PHE A 27 10.06 -5.00 13.06
N LYS A 28 11.04 -4.62 13.89
CA LYS A 28 11.28 -5.25 15.21
C LYS A 28 10.24 -4.87 16.26
N ASP A 29 9.65 -3.67 16.14
CA ASP A 29 8.64 -3.15 17.08
C ASP A 29 7.23 -3.20 16.47
N VAL A 30 6.34 -3.94 17.13
CA VAL A 30 4.94 -4.12 16.75
C VAL A 30 4.15 -2.81 16.84
N LYS A 31 4.45 -1.92 17.80
CA LYS A 31 3.77 -0.62 17.92
C LYS A 31 4.09 0.26 16.72
N LYS A 32 5.38 0.34 16.36
CA LYS A 32 5.84 1.05 15.16
C LYS A 32 5.23 0.46 13.89
N LEU A 33 5.19 -0.87 13.76
CA LEU A 33 4.56 -1.56 12.63
C LEU A 33 3.08 -1.16 12.47
N ARG A 34 2.30 -1.18 13.56
CA ARG A 34 0.88 -0.80 13.53
C ARG A 34 0.69 0.65 13.08
N LYS A 35 1.48 1.58 13.64
CA LYS A 35 1.43 3.01 13.27
C LYS A 35 1.78 3.22 11.80
N THR A 36 2.85 2.59 11.32
CA THR A 36 3.26 2.70 9.92
C THR A 36 2.24 2.07 8.97
N LYS A 37 1.65 0.91 9.31
CA LYS A 37 0.57 0.31 8.52
C LYS A 37 -0.63 1.25 8.39
N GLN A 38 -1.02 1.92 9.47
CA GLN A 38 -2.14 2.87 9.47
C GLN A 38 -1.84 4.09 8.60
N GLN A 39 -0.64 4.66 8.71
CA GLN A 39 -0.20 5.81 7.91
C GLN A 39 -0.16 5.47 6.41
N LEU A 40 0.43 4.33 6.04
CA LEU A 40 0.51 3.88 4.65
C LEU A 40 -0.87 3.57 4.06
N LYS A 41 -1.76 2.96 4.85
CA LYS A 41 -3.15 2.72 4.43
C LYS A 41 -3.89 4.03 4.18
N HIS A 42 -3.77 5.00 5.09
CA HIS A 42 -4.41 6.29 4.94
C HIS A 42 -3.91 7.01 3.68
N ARG A 43 -2.59 7.07 3.49
CA ARG A 43 -1.96 7.67 2.31
C ARG A 43 -2.43 6.99 1.00
N PHE A 44 -2.45 5.67 0.98
CA PHE A 44 -2.92 4.90 -0.18
C PHE A 44 -4.37 5.23 -0.54
N TRP A 45 -5.26 5.34 0.44
CA TRP A 45 -6.66 5.70 0.20
C TRP A 45 -6.83 7.15 -0.29
N THR A 46 -6.04 8.09 0.23
CA THR A 46 -6.07 9.49 -0.23
C THR A 46 -5.63 9.63 -1.69
N GLU A 47 -4.66 8.83 -2.14
CA GLU A 47 -4.08 8.97 -3.49
C GLU A 47 -4.85 8.19 -4.58
N ILE A 48 -5.60 7.16 -4.20
CA ILE A 48 -6.27 6.24 -5.13
C ILE A 48 -7.76 6.59 -5.24
N TYR A 49 -8.55 6.03 -4.32
CA TYR A 49 -9.96 6.29 -4.04
C TYR A 49 -10.32 5.47 -2.80
N ASP A 50 -11.38 5.89 -2.10
CA ASP A 50 -11.81 5.20 -0.89
C ASP A 50 -12.38 3.80 -1.22
N GLY A 51 -11.88 2.77 -0.54
CA GLY A 51 -12.29 1.38 -0.78
C GLY A 51 -11.37 0.55 -1.69
N ALA A 52 -10.24 1.09 -2.15
CA ALA A 52 -9.21 0.28 -2.83
C ALA A 52 -8.65 -0.82 -1.89
N LYS A 53 -8.50 -2.04 -2.41
CA LYS A 53 -8.03 -3.20 -1.63
C LYS A 53 -6.53 -3.10 -1.35
N LEU A 54 -6.15 -3.26 -0.08
CA LEU A 54 -4.76 -3.22 0.37
C LEU A 54 -4.40 -4.53 1.09
N PHE A 55 -3.34 -5.19 0.64
CA PHE A 55 -2.84 -6.44 1.19
C PHE A 55 -1.49 -6.23 1.87
N TYR A 56 -1.22 -7.04 2.90
CA TYR A 56 -0.01 -6.97 3.71
C TYR A 56 0.74 -8.29 3.59
N LEU A 57 1.91 -8.27 2.97
CA LEU A 57 2.81 -9.41 2.86
C LEU A 57 3.95 -9.26 3.86
N SER A 58 4.19 -10.30 4.65
CA SER A 58 5.23 -10.32 5.67
C SER A 58 6.08 -11.57 5.50
N GLY A 59 7.36 -11.37 5.17
CA GLY A 59 8.32 -12.46 4.95
C GLY A 59 8.02 -13.34 3.72
N LEU A 60 9.07 -13.89 3.13
CA LEU A 60 8.98 -15.04 2.23
C LEU A 60 9.14 -16.29 3.10
N ILE A 61 8.13 -17.16 3.12
CA ILE A 61 8.17 -18.39 3.95
C ILE A 61 8.99 -19.49 3.25
N HIS A 62 9.12 -19.44 1.92
CA HIS A 62 9.86 -20.40 1.09
C HIS A 62 10.58 -19.69 -0.06
N GLY A 63 11.58 -18.86 0.27
CA GLY A 63 12.45 -18.20 -0.71
C GLY A 63 13.58 -19.10 -1.18
#